data_AF-A0A524FGE4-F1
#
_entry.id   AF-A0A524FGE4-F1
#
_cell.length_a   1.000
_cell.length_b   1.000
_cell.length_c   1.000
_cell.angle_alpha   90.00
_cell.angle_beta   90.00
_cell.angle_gamma   90.00
#
_symmetry.space_group_name_H-M   'P 1'
#
loop_
_entity.id
_entity.type
_entity.pdbx_description
1 polymer ?
#
loop_
_entity_poly.entity_id
_entity_poly.type
_entity_poly.pdbx_seq_one_letter_code
_entity_poly.pdbx_strand_id
1 'polypeptide(L)' 'MQYCINCGDVISEHQFENFNGMCSSCIRLNLSRKSSLSNNMGKIILVLLVELGILMLILMVILICLIF' A
#
# COMPACT_ATOMS: atom_id res chain seq x y z
N MET A 1 -9.38 -13.16 31.62
CA MET A 1 -9.07 -11.79 31.16
C MET A 1 -8.26 -11.90 29.88
N GLN A 2 -8.66 -11.20 28.83
CA GLN A 2 -7.96 -11.22 27.55
C GLN A 2 -7.14 -9.93 27.43
N TYR A 3 -5.95 -10.06 26.86
CA TYR A 3 -4.99 -8.96 26.74
C TYR A 3 -4.68 -8.69 25.27
N CYS A 4 -4.51 -7.43 24.94
CA CYS A 4 -4.09 -7.01 23.61
C CYS A 4 -2.69 -7.57 23.33
N ILE A 5 -2.54 -8.24 22.19
CA ILE A 5 -1.27 -8.84 21.75
C ILE A 5 -0.17 -7.79 21.57
N ASN A 6 -0.54 -6.54 21.25
CA ASN A 6 0.41 -5.48 20.90
C ASN A 6 0.87 -4.62 22.08
N CYS A 7 -0.02 -4.32 23.03
CA CYS A 7 0.26 -3.39 24.13
C CYS A 7 0.05 -3.99 25.53
N GLY A 8 -0.53 -5.19 25.62
CA GLY A 8 -0.84 -5.82 26.90
C GLY A 8 -2.01 -5.20 27.66
N ASP A 9 -2.74 -4.24 27.07
CA ASP A 9 -3.95 -3.69 27.69
C ASP A 9 -5.05 -4.75 27.81
N VAL A 10 -5.86 -4.63 28.86
CA VAL A 10 -7.04 -5.47 29.04
C VAL A 10 -8.06 -5.11 27.96
N ILE A 11 -8.48 -6.11 27.19
CA ILE A 11 -9.48 -5.97 26.14
C ILE A 11 -10.70 -6.83 26.46
N SER A 12 -11.87 -6.40 26.00
CA SER A 12 -13.09 -7.19 26.14
C SER A 12 -13.10 -8.36 25.15
N GLU A 13 -13.90 -9.39 25.45
CA GLU A 13 -14.07 -10.55 24.56
C GLU A 13 -14.55 -10.14 23.16
N HIS A 14 -15.49 -9.19 23.10
CA HIS A 14 -15.93 -8.61 21.84
C HIS A 14 -14.79 -7.94 21.06
N GLN A 15 -13.87 -7.25 21.74
CA GLN A 15 -12.71 -6.67 21.08
C GLN A 15 -11.75 -7.76 20.59
N PHE A 16 -11.52 -8.82 21.35
CA PHE A 16 -10.65 -9.91 20.92
C PHE A 16 -11.16 -10.60 19.66
N GLU A 17 -12.46 -10.86 19.55
CA GLU A 17 -13.07 -11.46 18.37
C GLU A 17 -13.08 -10.51 17.16
N ASN A 18 -13.51 -9.26 17.33
CA ASN A 18 -13.61 -8.31 16.21
C ASN A 18 -12.27 -7.74 15.74
N PHE A 19 -11.29 -7.64 16.65
CA PHE A 19 -10.00 -7.00 16.39
C PHE A 19 -8.85 -8.00 16.42
N ASN A 20 -9.15 -9.30 16.32
CA ASN A 20 -8.16 -10.37 16.20
C ASN A 20 -7.13 -10.34 17.35
N GLY A 21 -7.60 -10.09 18.58
CA GLY A 21 -6.78 -9.95 19.78
C GLY A 21 -6.03 -8.62 19.90
N MET A 22 -6.35 -7.61 19.09
CA MET A 22 -5.79 -6.25 19.22
C MET A 22 -6.76 -5.28 19.90
N CYS A 23 -6.17 -4.26 20.53
CA CYS A 23 -6.91 -3.14 21.07
C CYS A 23 -7.36 -2.18 19.95
N SER A 24 -8.46 -1.45 20.18
CA SER A 24 -8.96 -0.45 19.21
C SER A 24 -7.90 0.63 18.88
N SER A 25 -7.12 1.07 19.87
CA SER A 25 -6.02 2.03 19.70
C SER A 25 -4.92 1.47 18.78
N CYS A 26 -4.58 0.19 18.95
CA CYS A 26 -3.56 -0.54 18.22
C CYS A 26 -3.94 -0.67 16.74
N ILE A 27 -5.22 -0.99 16.47
CA ILE A 27 -5.75 -1.06 15.11
C ILE A 27 -5.75 0.31 14.44
N ARG A 28 -6.14 1.37 15.15
CA ARG A 28 -6.15 2.73 14.59
C ARG A 28 -4.76 3.18 14.17
N LEU A 29 -3.73 2.84 14.95
CA LEU A 29 -2.33 3.10 14.60
C LEU A 29 -1.89 2.32 13.36
N ASN A 30 -2.24 1.03 13.26
CA ASN A 30 -1.90 0.20 12.10
C ASN A 30 -2.60 0.68 10.81
N LEU A 31 -3.88 1.05 10.88
CA LEU A 31 -4.61 1.61 9.73
C LEU A 31 -3.99 2.94 9.26
N SER A 32 -3.62 3.81 10.20
CA SER A 32 -2.98 5.10 9.90
C SER A 32 -1.60 4.93 9.26
N ARG A 33 -0.84 3.89 9.65
CA ARG A 33 0.44 3.55 9.01
C ARG A 33 0.24 2.96 7.61
N LYS A 34 -0.80 2.14 7.40
CA LYS A 34 -1.09 1.52 6.09
C LYS A 34 -1.55 2.54 5.05
N SER A 35 -2.31 3.57 5.43
CA SER A 35 -2.69 4.66 4.51
C SER A 35 -1.49 5.51 4.07
N SER A 36 -0.47 5.66 4.93
CA SER A 36 0.76 6.38 4.60
C SER A 36 1.64 5.65 3.56
N LEU A 37 1.67 4.31 3.59
CA LEU A 37 2.54 3.54 2.68
C LEU A 37 1.96 3.44 1.26
N SER A 38 0.63 3.48 1.12
CA SER A 38 -0.06 3.28 -0.15
C SER A 38 0.11 4.45 -1.14
N ASN A 39 0.34 5.67 -0.66
CA ASN A 39 0.42 6.85 -1.54
C ASN A 39 1.74 6.98 -2.29
N ASN A 40 2.82 6.40 -1.78
CA ASN A 40 4.15 6.52 -2.42
C ASN A 40 4.35 5.43 -3.48
N MET A 41 3.92 4.19 -3.24
CA MET A 41 4.05 3.12 -4.25
C MET A 41 3.16 3.36 -5.47
N GLY A 42 1.92 3.84 -5.29
CA GLY A 42 1.04 4.15 -6.42
C GLY A 42 1.60 5.21 -7.35
N LYS A 43 2.24 6.25 -6.80
CA LYS A 43 2.90 7.31 -7.59
C LYS A 43 4.10 6.78 -8.38
N ILE A 44 4.94 5.93 -7.76
CA ILE A 44 6.12 5.36 -8.42
C ILE A 44 5.69 4.47 -9.60
N ILE A 45 4.68 3.63 -9.41
CA ILE A 45 4.14 2.76 -10.47
C ILE A 45 3.59 3.59 -11.63
N LEU A 46 2.86 4.69 -11.33
CA LEU A 46 2.32 5.57 -12.36
C LEU A 46 3.44 6.23 -13.19
N VAL A 47 4.50 6.72 -12.54
CA VAL A 47 5.65 7.34 -13.22
C VAL A 47 6.35 6.32 -14.13
N LEU A 48 6.59 5.11 -13.63
CA LEU A 48 7.21 4.03 -14.41
C LEU A 48 6.40 3.65 -15.66
N LEU A 49 5.07 3.58 -15.54
CA LEU A 49 4.20 3.29 -16.68
C LEU A 49 4.23 4.39 -17.75
N VAL A 50 4.29 5.66 -17.33
CA VAL A 50 4.38 6.80 -18.24
C VAL A 50 5.71 6.80 -18.98
N GLU A 51 6.83 6.63 -18.27
CA GLU A 51 8.17 6.58 -18.90
C GLU A 51 8.28 5.42 -19.89
N LEU A 52 7.79 4.23 -19.53
CA LEU A 52 7.81 3.07 -20.41
C LEU A 52 6.98 3.30 -21.69
N GLY A 53 5.82 3.94 -21.56
CA GLY A 53 4.97 4.29 -22.71
C GLY A 53 5.63 5.27 -23.67
N ILE A 54 6.30 6.31 -23.14
CA ILE A 54 7.04 7.30 -23.95
C ILE A 54 8.21 6.61 -24.67
N LEU A 55 8.96 5.74 -23.98
CA LEU A 55 10.08 5.02 -24.57
C LEU A 55 9.64 4.14 -25.76
N MET A 56 8.52 3.42 -25.60
CA MET A 56 7.97 2.58 -26.67
C MET A 56 7.51 3.40 -27.87
N LEU A 57 6.90 4.57 -27.65
CA LEU A 57 6.51 5.49 -28.72
C LEU A 57 7.72 5.97 -29.51
N ILE A 58 8.78 6.41 -28.83
CA ILE A 58 10.02 6.85 -29.47
C ILE A 58 10.63 5.71 -30.28
N LEU A 59 10.69 4.51 -29.72
CA LEU A 59 11.23 3.34 -30.40
C LEU A 59 10.45 3.00 -31.68
N MET A 60 9.12 3.05 -31.64
CA MET A 60 8.26 2.82 -32.80
C MET A 60 8.52 3.85 -33.91
N VAL A 61 8.64 5.13 -33.56
CA VAL A 61 8.94 6.20 -34.53
C VAL A 61 10.28 5.96 -35.20
N ILE A 62 11.32 5.62 -34.42
CA ILE A 62 12.65 5.31 -34.97
C ILE A 62 12.59 4.11 -35.91
N LEU A 63 11.87 3.06 -35.54
CA LEU A 63 11.72 1.87 -36.36
C LEU A 63 11.08 2.20 -37.72
N ILE A 64 10.02 3.01 -37.71
CA ILE A 64 9.34 3.46 -38.93
C ILE A 64 10.30 4.29 -39.81
N CYS A 65 11.06 5.20 -39.22
CA CYS A 65 12.07 6.00 -39.94
C CYS A 65 13.24 5.17 -40.50
N LEU A 66 13.52 3.99 -39.96
CA LEU A 66 14.56 3.09 -40.48
C LEU A 66 14.04 2.18 -41.59
N ILE A 67 12.73 1.89 -41.60
CA ILE A 67 12.07 1.04 -42.58
C ILE A 67 11.76 1.82 -43.87
N PHE A 68 11.44 3.10 -43.76
CA PHE A 68 11.19 4.02 -44.88
C PHE A 68 12.46 4.74 -45.31
#